data_AF-A0A948KIF7-F1
#
_entry.id   AF-A0A948KIF7-F1
#
_cell.length_a   1.000
_cell.length_b   1.000
_cell.length_c   1.000
_cell.angle_alpha   90.00
_cell.angle_beta   90.00
_cell.angle_gamma   90.00
#
_symmetry.space_group_name_H-M   'P 1'
#
loop_
_entity.id
_entity.type
_entity.pdbx_description
1 polymer ?
#
loop_
_entity_poly.entity_id
_entity_poly.type
_entity_poly.pdbx_seq_one_letter_code
_entity_poly.pdbx_strand_id
1 'polypeptide(L)'
;MSEQQSACDLLLERTTTSVWKKGEDYEQTKKVILQEFDERHAQAEACGTSVYQVELQFRCGGISKKCNCFYSNDKPARHPPCKHIIATAILWDEARGIKRPDSKNVEDYTIPPPLITRNQLIKAYDDPLNADLNILRLAADEFALSPRHHARLPDAPKFSDDPKKSIEDSEIASAFGEIHSWTNRRQYDMYFSAGEMEAAFCEVMRRII
;
A
#
# COMPACT_ATOMS: atom_id res chain seq x y z
N MET A 1 14.45 30.46 19.83
CA MET A 1 14.77 29.95 18.49
C MET A 1 13.51 29.25 17.99
N SER A 2 12.88 29.71 16.90
CA SER A 2 11.77 28.96 16.32
C SER A 2 12.32 27.64 15.81
N GLU A 3 11.72 26.51 16.20
CA GLU A 3 12.09 25.21 15.62
C GLU A 3 11.98 25.29 14.09
N GLN A 4 13.09 25.02 13.40
CA GLN A 4 13.07 24.95 11.94
C GLN A 4 12.25 23.74 11.52
N GLN A 5 11.27 23.95 10.65
CA GLN A 5 10.38 22.91 10.17
C GLN A 5 11.12 21.92 9.25
N SER A 6 11.10 20.64 9.60
CA SER A 6 11.65 19.55 8.78
C SER A 6 10.69 19.17 7.65
N ALA A 7 11.22 19.04 6.44
CA ALA A 7 10.47 18.49 5.31
C ALA A 7 10.26 16.99 5.47
N CYS A 8 11.25 16.28 6.01
CA CYS A 8 11.19 14.85 6.30
C CYS A 8 10.04 14.52 7.26
N ASP A 9 9.91 15.25 8.37
CA ASP A 9 8.87 14.99 9.38
C ASP A 9 7.46 15.15 8.81
N LEU A 10 7.25 16.14 7.93
CA LEU A 10 5.95 16.35 7.26
C LEU A 10 5.61 15.28 6.21
N LEU A 11 6.57 14.46 5.82
CA LEU A 11 6.42 13.44 4.78
C LEU A 11 6.38 12.01 5.35
N LEU A 12 6.94 11.76 6.53
CA LEU A 12 6.99 10.44 7.18
C LEU A 12 5.62 9.76 7.20
N GLU A 13 4.62 10.38 7.82
CA GLU A 13 3.27 9.82 7.95
C GLU A 13 2.49 9.69 6.63
N ARG A 14 3.05 10.21 5.54
CA ARG A 14 2.39 10.26 4.22
C ARG A 14 3.02 9.30 3.21
N THR A 15 4.08 8.60 3.59
CA THR A 15 4.84 7.70 2.72
C THR A 15 4.87 6.29 3.29
N THR A 16 5.13 5.30 2.45
CA THR A 16 5.40 3.95 2.94
C THR A 16 6.88 3.77 3.26
N THR A 17 7.20 2.84 4.17
CA THR A 17 8.59 2.49 4.54
C THR A 17 9.41 2.11 3.30
N SER A 18 8.81 1.39 2.35
CA SER A 18 9.50 0.96 1.13
C SER A 18 9.79 2.10 0.17
N VAL A 19 8.93 3.12 0.10
CA VAL A 19 9.18 4.33 -0.70
C VAL A 19 10.22 5.22 -0.01
N TRP A 20 10.20 5.29 1.32
CA TRP A 20 11.20 6.03 2.09
C TRP A 20 12.60 5.48 1.87
N LYS A 21 12.80 4.16 2.07
CA LYS A 21 14.09 3.49 1.86
C LYS A 21 14.62 3.71 0.43
N LYS A 22 13.75 3.68 -0.57
CA LYS A 22 14.13 4.04 -1.96
C LYS A 22 14.53 5.51 -2.13
N GLY A 23 13.97 6.42 -1.32
CA GLY A 23 14.38 7.82 -1.27
C GLY A 23 15.77 7.98 -0.68
N GLU A 24 16.05 7.29 0.43
CA GLU A 24 17.39 7.23 1.04
C GLU A 24 18.41 6.67 0.04
N ASP A 25 18.08 5.58 -0.67
CA ASP A 25 18.95 5.02 -1.71
C ASP A 25 19.25 6.04 -2.82
N TYR A 26 18.26 6.84 -3.23
CA TYR A 26 18.42 7.85 -4.28
C TYR A 26 19.32 9.00 -3.84
N GLU A 27 19.23 9.41 -2.57
CA GLU A 27 20.12 10.38 -1.97
C GLU A 27 21.55 9.82 -1.87
N GLN A 28 21.73 8.66 -1.26
CA GLN A 28 23.03 8.02 -1.07
C GLN A 28 23.77 7.75 -2.39
N THR A 29 23.03 7.37 -3.43
CA THR A 29 23.59 7.14 -4.77
C THR A 29 23.75 8.42 -5.59
N LYS A 30 23.54 9.60 -4.98
CA LYS A 30 23.64 10.93 -5.60
C LYS A 30 22.82 11.06 -6.89
N LYS A 31 21.67 10.39 -6.93
CA LYS A 31 20.70 10.46 -8.03
C LYS A 31 19.79 11.67 -7.92
N VAL A 32 19.87 12.44 -6.85
CA VAL A 32 19.15 13.69 -6.69
C VAL A 32 20.15 14.80 -6.42
N ILE A 33 20.01 15.91 -7.14
CA ILE A 33 20.86 17.08 -7.02
C ILE A 33 19.95 18.27 -6.70
N LEU A 34 20.18 18.89 -5.54
CA LEU A 34 19.50 20.12 -5.13
C LEU A 34 20.04 21.28 -5.97
N GLN A 35 19.18 21.94 -6.74
CA GLN A 35 19.55 23.02 -7.65
C GLN A 35 19.45 24.37 -6.96
N GLU A 36 18.29 24.66 -6.39
CA GLU A 36 17.99 25.90 -5.69
C GLU A 36 17.26 25.56 -4.40
N PHE A 37 17.61 26.22 -3.30
CA PHE A 37 16.89 26.06 -2.05
C PHE A 37 17.06 27.29 -1.15
N ASP A 38 16.05 27.52 -0.33
CA ASP A 38 16.06 28.48 0.77
C ASP A 38 15.37 27.85 2.01
N GLU A 39 14.99 28.68 2.97
CA GLU A 39 14.31 28.22 4.19
C GLU A 39 12.91 27.65 3.94
N ARG A 40 12.25 28.02 2.84
CA ARG A 40 10.83 27.78 2.52
C ARG A 40 10.59 26.98 1.25
N HIS A 41 11.58 26.87 0.37
CA HIS A 41 11.47 26.24 -0.94
C HIS A 41 12.73 25.46 -1.31
N ALA A 42 12.54 24.40 -2.08
CA ALA A 42 13.62 23.61 -2.67
C ALA A 42 13.21 23.08 -4.05
N GLN A 43 14.14 23.17 -4.99
CA GLN A 43 14.10 22.57 -6.31
C GLN A 43 15.26 21.61 -6.50
N ALA A 44 14.96 20.45 -7.07
CA ALA A 44 15.95 19.43 -7.34
C ALA A 44 15.69 18.69 -8.64
N GLU A 45 16.76 18.15 -9.21
CA GLU A 45 16.71 17.21 -10.32
C GLU A 45 16.98 15.81 -9.82
N ALA A 46 16.10 14.86 -10.18
CA ALA A 46 16.24 13.45 -9.86
C ALA A 46 16.47 12.63 -11.13
N CYS A 47 17.55 11.87 -11.17
CA CYS A 47 17.97 11.04 -12.28
C CYS A 47 17.44 9.60 -12.13
N GLY A 48 16.59 9.18 -13.07
CA GLY A 48 16.11 7.79 -13.20
C GLY A 48 16.20 7.31 -14.64
N THR A 49 15.08 6.83 -15.20
CA THR A 49 14.98 6.57 -16.65
C THR A 49 14.90 7.85 -17.49
N SER A 50 14.64 8.98 -16.84
CA SER A 50 14.69 10.34 -17.37
C SER A 50 15.10 11.29 -16.23
N VAL A 51 15.36 12.55 -16.55
CA VAL A 51 15.53 13.60 -15.54
C VAL A 51 14.17 14.08 -15.08
N TYR A 52 13.93 14.03 -13.77
CA TYR A 52 12.69 14.47 -13.15
C TYR A 52 12.91 15.74 -12.36
N GLN A 53 12.00 16.70 -12.50
CA GLN A 53 12.00 17.93 -11.73
C GLN A 53 11.17 17.73 -10.46
N VAL A 54 11.72 18.12 -9.32
CA VAL A 54 11.09 18.01 -8.00
C VAL A 54 11.05 19.39 -7.37
N GLU A 55 9.88 19.77 -6.86
CA GLU A 55 9.68 21.04 -6.15
C GLU A 55 9.01 20.77 -4.79
N LEU A 56 9.64 21.27 -3.73
CA LEU A 56 9.12 21.25 -2.36
C LEU A 56 8.95 22.68 -1.86
N GLN A 57 7.88 22.94 -1.11
CA GLN A 57 7.65 24.25 -0.52
C GLN A 57 6.84 24.16 0.76
N PHE A 58 7.32 24.78 1.85
CA PHE A 58 6.52 24.92 3.06
C PHE A 58 5.35 25.87 2.82
N ARG A 59 4.17 25.44 3.23
CA ARG A 59 2.90 26.20 3.20
C ARG A 59 2.33 26.25 4.61
N CYS A 60 1.35 27.12 4.86
CA CYS A 60 0.71 27.23 6.18
C CYS A 60 0.19 25.86 6.65
N GLY A 61 0.90 25.24 7.61
CA GLY A 61 0.55 23.94 8.19
C GLY A 61 1.01 22.69 7.41
N GLY A 62 1.89 22.80 6.42
CA GLY A 62 2.38 21.60 5.71
C GLY A 62 3.39 21.85 4.60
N ILE A 63 3.56 20.85 3.73
CA ILE A 63 4.49 20.88 2.59
C ILE A 63 3.75 20.62 1.28
N SER A 64 3.92 21.53 0.33
CA SER A 64 3.56 21.33 -1.06
C SER A 64 4.65 20.49 -1.73
N LYS A 65 4.23 19.50 -2.51
CA LYS A 65 5.12 18.55 -3.18
C LYS A 65 4.72 18.40 -4.64
N LYS A 66 5.66 18.56 -5.56
CA LYS A 66 5.49 18.29 -6.99
C LYS A 66 6.66 17.48 -7.50
N CYS A 67 6.35 16.52 -8.36
CA CYS A 67 7.35 15.79 -9.13
C CYS A 67 6.73 15.37 -10.45
N ASN A 68 7.43 15.60 -11.56
CA ASN A 68 6.97 15.24 -12.90
C ASN A 68 7.20 13.76 -13.27
N CYS A 69 7.59 12.91 -12.30
CA CYS A 69 7.74 11.49 -12.56
C CYS A 69 6.37 10.82 -12.76
N PHE A 70 6.34 9.71 -13.52
CA PHE A 70 5.10 8.99 -13.84
C PHE A 70 4.24 8.64 -12.60
N TYR A 71 4.87 8.42 -11.45
CA TYR A 71 4.17 8.12 -10.20
C TYR A 71 3.42 9.33 -9.61
N SER A 72 3.98 10.54 -9.72
CA SER A 72 3.47 11.75 -9.07
C SER A 72 2.83 12.75 -10.02
N ASN A 73 3.11 12.67 -11.31
CA ASN A 73 2.63 13.63 -12.29
C ASN A 73 1.10 13.62 -12.37
N ASP A 74 0.49 14.81 -12.36
CA ASP A 74 -0.96 15.03 -12.37
C ASP A 74 -1.75 14.33 -11.25
N LYS A 75 -1.07 13.95 -10.16
CA LYS A 75 -1.72 13.37 -8.98
C LYS A 75 -2.21 14.46 -8.02
N PRO A 76 -3.32 14.22 -7.29
CA PRO A 76 -3.82 15.19 -6.32
C PRO A 76 -2.81 15.40 -5.17
N ALA A 77 -2.88 16.55 -4.49
CA ALA A 77 -1.96 16.91 -3.41
C ALA A 77 -1.87 15.87 -2.27
N ARG A 78 -2.95 15.11 -2.04
CA ARG A 78 -3.02 14.01 -1.05
C ARG A 78 -2.32 12.73 -1.48
N HIS A 79 -1.93 12.60 -2.74
CA HIS A 79 -1.22 11.41 -3.23
C HIS A 79 0.09 11.22 -2.44
N PRO A 80 0.48 9.98 -2.10
CA PRO A 80 1.73 9.72 -1.42
C PRO A 80 2.93 10.31 -2.18
N PRO A 81 3.96 10.78 -1.46
CA PRO A 81 5.19 11.26 -2.09
C PRO A 81 5.89 10.11 -2.82
N CYS A 82 6.58 10.43 -3.91
CA CYS A 82 7.48 9.48 -4.56
C CYS A 82 8.85 9.48 -3.89
N LYS A 83 9.67 8.47 -4.20
CA LYS A 83 11.06 8.40 -3.74
C LYS A 83 11.91 9.65 -4.06
N HIS A 84 11.63 10.35 -5.17
CA HIS A 84 12.37 11.57 -5.53
C HIS A 84 12.02 12.72 -4.56
N ILE A 85 10.74 12.85 -4.18
CA ILE A 85 10.29 13.82 -3.18
C ILE A 85 10.96 13.55 -1.83
N ILE A 86 11.05 12.27 -1.42
CA ILE A 86 11.74 11.90 -0.18
C ILE A 86 13.23 12.26 -0.25
N ALA A 87 13.93 11.86 -1.31
CA ALA A 87 15.35 12.18 -1.49
C ALA A 87 15.62 13.70 -1.49
N THR A 88 14.77 14.48 -2.16
CA THR A 88 14.87 15.95 -2.15
C THR A 88 14.62 16.52 -0.75
N ALA A 89 13.67 15.99 0.01
CA ALA A 89 13.41 16.42 1.38
C ALA A 89 14.59 16.14 2.31
N ILE A 90 15.22 14.97 2.18
CA ILE A 90 16.43 14.60 2.94
C ILE A 90 17.55 15.60 2.63
N LEU A 91 17.88 15.79 1.34
CA LEU A 91 18.93 16.72 0.93
C LEU A 91 18.66 18.16 1.38
N TRP A 92 17.39 18.59 1.34
CA TRP A 92 17.00 19.93 1.75
C TRP A 92 17.08 20.13 3.27
N ASP A 93 16.67 19.15 4.06
CA ASP A 93 16.82 19.19 5.52
C ASP A 93 18.29 19.20 5.92
N GLU A 94 19.12 18.36 5.30
CA GLU A 94 20.56 18.29 5.57
C GLU A 94 21.29 19.58 5.19
N ALA A 95 20.94 20.19 4.06
CA ALA A 95 21.47 21.48 3.65
C ALA A 95 21.12 22.61 4.63
N ARG A 96 20.03 22.46 5.39
CA ARG A 96 19.60 23.39 6.45
C ARG A 96 20.12 23.00 7.85
N GLY A 97 20.93 21.94 7.95
CA GLY A 97 21.49 21.45 9.21
C GLY A 97 20.48 20.70 10.10
N ILE A 98 19.32 20.32 9.54
CA ILE A 98 18.31 19.51 10.22
C ILE A 98 18.72 18.04 10.09
N LYS A 99 18.71 17.31 11.21
CA LYS A 99 19.05 15.88 11.20
C LYS A 99 17.94 15.08 10.53
N ARG A 100 18.33 14.13 9.67
CA ARG A 100 17.40 13.15 9.12
C ARG A 100 16.76 12.29 10.23
N PRO A 101 15.52 11.83 10.04
CA PRO A 101 14.92 10.82 10.90
C PRO A 101 15.80 9.57 10.97
N ASP A 102 15.92 8.97 12.15
CA ASP A 102 16.60 7.68 12.29
C ASP A 102 15.72 6.52 11.80
N SER A 103 16.33 5.34 11.60
CA SER A 103 15.61 4.18 11.07
C SER A 103 14.40 3.77 11.93
N LYS A 104 14.47 4.00 13.24
CA LYS A 104 13.35 3.70 14.14
C LYS A 104 12.18 4.64 13.89
N ASN A 105 12.43 5.95 13.81
CA ASN A 105 11.40 6.93 13.46
C ASN A 105 10.80 6.65 12.08
N VAL A 106 11.62 6.24 11.10
CA VAL A 106 11.09 5.84 9.79
C VAL A 106 10.15 4.64 9.92
N GLU A 107 10.52 3.62 10.68
CA GLU A 107 9.68 2.43 10.86
C GLU A 107 8.40 2.72 11.67
N ASP A 108 8.49 3.56 12.71
CA ASP A 108 7.38 3.88 13.60
C ASP A 108 6.34 4.83 12.96
N TYR A 109 6.78 5.76 12.10
CA TYR A 109 5.91 6.83 11.55
C TYR A 109 5.57 6.70 10.07
N THR A 110 6.27 5.86 9.30
CA THR A 110 5.85 5.61 7.91
C THR A 110 4.67 4.65 7.85
N ILE A 111 3.88 4.76 6.78
CA ILE A 111 2.81 3.80 6.49
C ILE A 111 3.47 2.42 6.27
N PRO A 112 3.04 1.37 6.98
CA PRO A 112 3.59 0.04 6.74
C PRO A 112 3.38 -0.37 5.28
N PRO A 113 4.28 -1.16 4.70
CA PRO A 113 4.05 -1.70 3.36
C PRO A 113 2.75 -2.52 3.36
N PRO A 114 2.00 -2.52 2.25
CA PRO A 114 0.79 -3.33 2.15
C PRO A 114 1.14 -4.81 2.31
N LEU A 115 0.27 -5.58 2.98
CA LEU A 115 0.52 -7.01 3.21
C LEU A 115 0.59 -7.81 1.91
N ILE A 116 -0.08 -7.31 0.86
CA ILE A 116 -0.07 -7.90 -0.49
C ILE A 116 0.25 -6.83 -1.53
N THR A 117 0.97 -7.21 -2.56
CA THR A 117 1.30 -6.34 -3.69
C THR A 117 0.23 -6.39 -4.78
N ARG A 118 0.13 -5.33 -5.59
CA ARG A 118 -0.73 -5.32 -6.79
C ARG A 118 -0.41 -6.46 -7.75
N ASN A 119 0.86 -6.85 -7.88
CA ASN A 119 1.26 -7.96 -8.74
C ASN A 119 0.80 -9.32 -8.19
N GLN A 120 0.81 -9.50 -6.86
CA GLN A 120 0.24 -10.68 -6.23
C GLN A 120 -1.26 -10.76 -6.50
N LEU A 121 -1.98 -9.64 -6.39
CA LEU A 121 -3.40 -9.59 -6.73
C LEU A 121 -3.68 -9.93 -8.20
N ILE A 122 -2.96 -9.31 -9.14
CA ILE A 122 -3.12 -9.59 -10.57
C ILE A 122 -2.94 -11.09 -10.83
N LYS A 123 -1.85 -11.68 -10.34
CA LYS A 123 -1.61 -13.13 -10.48
C LYS A 123 -2.70 -13.98 -9.84
N ALA A 124 -3.20 -13.56 -8.67
CA ALA A 124 -4.24 -14.29 -7.98
C ALA A 124 -5.58 -14.24 -8.74
N TYR A 125 -5.92 -13.12 -9.36
CA TYR A 125 -7.14 -13.01 -10.19
C TYR A 125 -6.99 -13.64 -11.58
N ASP A 126 -5.78 -13.75 -12.11
CA ASP A 126 -5.51 -14.42 -13.38
C ASP A 126 -5.70 -15.96 -13.27
N ASP A 127 -5.36 -16.56 -12.13
CA ASP A 127 -5.55 -17.99 -11.83
C ASP A 127 -5.96 -18.23 -10.36
N PRO A 128 -7.22 -17.92 -10.00
CA PRO A 128 -7.66 -17.95 -8.60
C PRO A 128 -7.71 -19.36 -8.01
N LEU A 129 -7.95 -20.38 -8.85
CA LEU A 129 -7.99 -21.78 -8.40
C LEU A 129 -6.62 -22.30 -7.97
N ASN A 130 -5.50 -21.72 -8.40
CA ASN A 130 -4.16 -22.14 -7.94
C ASN A 130 -3.44 -21.07 -7.10
N ALA A 131 -4.07 -19.91 -6.87
CA ALA A 131 -3.50 -18.82 -6.09
C ALA A 131 -3.44 -19.10 -4.57
N ASP A 132 -2.61 -18.35 -3.84
CA ASP A 132 -2.79 -18.25 -2.38
C ASP A 132 -4.08 -17.45 -2.11
N LEU A 133 -5.12 -18.14 -1.64
CA LEU A 133 -6.44 -17.55 -1.43
C LEU A 133 -6.44 -16.47 -0.35
N ASN A 134 -5.43 -16.43 0.53
CA ASN A 134 -5.27 -15.33 1.48
C ASN A 134 -4.99 -13.99 0.78
N ILE A 135 -4.38 -14.01 -0.41
CA ILE A 135 -4.18 -12.80 -1.22
C ILE A 135 -5.53 -12.23 -1.64
N LEU A 136 -6.46 -13.08 -2.06
CA LEU A 136 -7.82 -12.65 -2.45
C LEU A 136 -8.59 -12.13 -1.23
N ARG A 137 -8.50 -12.80 -0.07
CA ARG A 137 -9.15 -12.39 1.17
C ARG A 137 -8.67 -11.03 1.67
N LEU A 138 -7.38 -10.71 1.51
CA LEU A 138 -6.77 -9.45 1.97
C LEU A 138 -6.98 -8.27 0.99
N ALA A 139 -7.47 -8.53 -0.23
CA ALA A 139 -7.60 -7.51 -1.28
C ALA A 139 -8.42 -6.29 -0.84
N ALA A 140 -9.56 -6.53 -0.20
CA ALA A 140 -10.43 -5.45 0.23
C ALA A 140 -9.82 -4.64 1.37
N ASP A 141 -9.12 -5.27 2.30
CA ASP A 141 -8.53 -4.60 3.47
C ASP A 141 -7.39 -3.65 3.06
N GLU A 142 -6.65 -4.02 2.02
CA GLU A 142 -5.46 -3.29 1.56
C GLU A 142 -5.76 -2.17 0.54
N PHE A 143 -6.84 -2.30 -0.22
CA PHE A 143 -7.17 -1.36 -1.31
C PHE A 143 -8.47 -0.59 -1.08
N ALA A 144 -9.17 -0.86 0.03
CA ALA A 144 -10.28 -0.05 0.47
C ALA A 144 -9.83 1.37 0.85
N LEU A 145 -10.44 2.37 0.22
CA LEU A 145 -10.34 3.78 0.65
C LEU A 145 -11.25 4.09 1.86
N SER A 146 -11.90 3.08 2.43
CA SER A 146 -12.86 3.24 3.51
C SER A 146 -12.17 3.08 4.87
N PRO A 147 -12.39 3.99 5.82
CA PRO A 147 -11.90 3.85 7.19
C PRO A 147 -12.68 2.81 8.01
N ARG A 148 -13.72 2.18 7.43
CA ARG A 148 -14.49 1.14 8.12
C ARG A 148 -13.72 -0.17 8.12
N HIS A 149 -13.50 -0.73 9.31
CA HIS A 149 -12.97 -2.09 9.44
C HIS A 149 -13.93 -3.09 8.79
N HIS A 150 -13.42 -3.84 7.83
CA HIS A 150 -14.11 -4.94 7.19
C HIS A 150 -14.34 -6.07 8.20
N ALA A 151 -15.59 -6.50 8.34
CA ALA A 151 -15.93 -7.65 9.15
C ALA A 151 -15.74 -8.94 8.34
N ARG A 152 -14.66 -9.66 8.63
CA ARG A 152 -14.22 -10.83 7.89
C ARG A 152 -15.26 -11.95 7.87
N LEU A 153 -15.42 -12.60 6.72
CA LEU A 153 -16.13 -13.86 6.57
C LEU A 153 -15.24 -15.05 7.02
N PRO A 154 -15.82 -16.24 7.27
CA PRO A 154 -15.04 -17.44 7.48
C PRO A 154 -14.16 -17.76 6.25
N ASP A 155 -13.00 -18.36 6.46
CA ASP A 155 -12.04 -18.60 5.37
C ASP A 155 -12.57 -19.64 4.35
N ALA A 156 -13.30 -20.65 4.81
CA ALA A 156 -13.85 -21.71 3.98
C ALA A 156 -15.17 -22.25 4.57
N PRO A 157 -16.09 -22.79 3.75
CA PRO A 157 -17.22 -23.56 4.24
C PRO A 157 -16.74 -24.87 4.88
N LYS A 158 -17.59 -25.48 5.69
CA LYS A 158 -17.26 -26.72 6.39
C LYS A 158 -17.36 -27.92 5.46
N PHE A 159 -16.32 -28.74 5.45
CA PHE A 159 -16.31 -30.06 4.83
C PHE A 159 -16.15 -31.13 5.92
N SER A 160 -16.51 -32.38 5.60
CA SER A 160 -16.10 -33.51 6.43
C SER A 160 -14.57 -33.57 6.55
N ASP A 161 -14.07 -33.84 7.75
CA ASP A 161 -12.64 -33.94 8.05
C ASP A 161 -12.01 -35.25 7.55
N ASP A 162 -12.78 -36.18 6.97
CA ASP A 162 -12.25 -37.46 6.49
C ASP A 162 -11.57 -37.33 5.12
N PRO A 163 -10.23 -37.36 5.04
CA PRO A 163 -9.50 -37.16 3.79
C PRO A 163 -9.60 -38.36 2.84
N LYS A 164 -10.16 -39.50 3.28
CA LYS A 164 -10.31 -40.70 2.46
C LYS A 164 -11.66 -40.79 1.77
N LYS A 165 -12.61 -39.92 2.14
CA LYS A 165 -13.94 -39.90 1.55
C LYS A 165 -13.95 -38.95 0.36
N SER A 166 -14.33 -39.45 -0.81
CA SER A 166 -14.66 -38.57 -1.94
C SER A 166 -15.77 -37.63 -1.50
N ILE A 167 -15.66 -36.36 -1.87
CA ILE A 167 -16.70 -35.38 -1.56
C ILE A 167 -18.01 -35.79 -2.25
N GLU A 168 -19.11 -35.78 -1.51
CA GLU A 168 -20.44 -36.08 -2.05
C GLU A 168 -21.12 -34.81 -2.58
N ASP A 169 -22.01 -34.96 -3.56
CA ASP A 169 -22.83 -33.86 -4.09
C ASP A 169 -23.61 -33.13 -2.99
N SER A 170 -24.02 -33.85 -1.95
CA SER A 170 -24.71 -33.32 -0.77
C SER A 170 -23.81 -32.39 0.07
N GLU A 171 -22.52 -32.71 0.19
CA GLU A 171 -21.53 -31.88 0.88
C GLU A 171 -21.19 -30.64 0.06
N ILE A 172 -21.06 -30.77 -1.27
CA ILE A 172 -20.88 -29.63 -2.18
C ILE A 172 -22.07 -28.67 -2.07
N ALA A 173 -23.31 -29.20 -2.12
CA ALA A 173 -24.52 -28.41 -1.99
C ALA A 173 -24.59 -27.71 -0.62
N SER A 174 -24.20 -28.39 0.46
CA SER A 174 -24.12 -27.81 1.80
C SER A 174 -23.08 -26.68 1.86
N ALA A 175 -21.90 -26.86 1.27
CA ALA A 175 -20.85 -25.86 1.25
C ALA A 175 -21.27 -24.59 0.50
N PHE A 176 -21.90 -24.72 -0.68
CA PHE A 176 -22.46 -23.57 -1.38
C PHE A 176 -23.64 -22.93 -0.65
N GLY A 177 -24.48 -23.72 0.02
CA GLY A 177 -25.53 -23.21 0.90
C GLY A 177 -24.97 -22.38 2.05
N GLU A 178 -23.86 -22.82 2.65
CA GLU A 178 -23.14 -22.06 3.68
C GLU A 178 -22.58 -20.75 3.12
N ILE A 179 -21.86 -20.77 1.99
CA ILE A 179 -21.36 -19.56 1.33
C ILE A 179 -22.50 -18.58 1.03
N HIS A 180 -23.62 -19.07 0.50
CA HIS A 180 -24.79 -18.25 0.24
C HIS A 180 -25.35 -17.61 1.53
N SER A 181 -25.41 -18.38 2.62
CA SER A 181 -25.87 -17.88 3.92
C SER A 181 -25.02 -16.72 4.47
N TRP A 182 -23.73 -16.66 4.11
CA TRP A 182 -22.84 -15.59 4.54
C TRP A 182 -23.27 -14.22 4.01
N THR A 183 -23.87 -14.17 2.81
CA THR A 183 -24.40 -12.93 2.23
C THR A 183 -25.56 -12.33 3.03
N ASN A 184 -26.22 -13.12 3.87
CA ASN A 184 -27.31 -12.68 4.74
C ASN A 184 -26.84 -12.25 6.14
N ARG A 185 -25.54 -12.37 6.45
CA ARG A 185 -25.01 -11.94 7.74
C ARG A 185 -25.09 -10.42 7.83
N ARG A 186 -25.44 -9.91 9.02
CA ARG A 186 -25.53 -8.46 9.31
C ARG A 186 -24.25 -7.69 8.95
N GLN A 187 -23.12 -8.37 9.01
CA GLN A 187 -21.79 -7.81 8.81
C GLN A 187 -21.24 -8.01 7.38
N TYR A 188 -21.99 -8.67 6.51
CA TYR A 188 -21.63 -8.81 5.11
C TYR A 188 -21.71 -7.45 4.40
N ASP A 189 -20.66 -7.12 3.65
CA ASP A 189 -20.64 -5.96 2.78
C ASP A 189 -20.10 -6.38 1.42
N MET A 190 -20.93 -6.25 0.38
CA MET A 190 -20.58 -6.70 -0.97
C MET A 190 -19.32 -6.05 -1.54
N TYR A 191 -18.93 -4.86 -1.06
CA TYR A 191 -17.74 -4.16 -1.54
C TYR A 191 -16.46 -4.61 -0.84
N PHE A 192 -16.56 -5.15 0.39
CA PHE A 192 -15.39 -5.62 1.14
C PHE A 192 -15.26 -7.14 1.13
N SER A 193 -16.36 -7.89 1.11
CA SER A 193 -16.34 -9.34 1.21
C SER A 193 -16.20 -10.07 -0.13
N ALA A 194 -16.09 -9.36 -1.26
CA ALA A 194 -16.03 -9.96 -2.59
C ALA A 194 -14.85 -10.96 -2.73
N GLY A 195 -13.65 -10.57 -2.31
CA GLY A 195 -12.47 -11.43 -2.36
C GLY A 195 -12.57 -12.63 -1.43
N GLU A 196 -13.27 -12.51 -0.30
CA GLU A 196 -13.51 -13.63 0.61
C GLU A 196 -14.50 -14.65 0.03
N MET A 197 -15.56 -14.16 -0.63
CA MET A 197 -16.54 -15.02 -1.30
C MET A 197 -15.90 -15.79 -2.48
N GLU A 198 -15.04 -15.13 -3.24
CA GLU A 198 -14.29 -15.76 -4.33
C GLU A 198 -13.27 -16.79 -3.80
N ALA A 199 -12.56 -16.46 -2.73
CA ALA A 199 -11.67 -17.40 -2.07
C ALA A 199 -12.43 -18.65 -1.58
N ALA A 200 -13.57 -18.47 -0.92
CA ALA A 200 -14.39 -19.58 -0.46
C ALA A 200 -14.96 -20.43 -1.60
N PHE A 201 -15.35 -19.81 -2.71
CA PHE A 201 -15.75 -20.53 -3.93
C PHE A 201 -14.59 -21.39 -4.46
N CYS A 202 -13.38 -20.83 -4.52
CA CYS A 202 -12.19 -21.57 -4.96
C CYS A 202 -11.84 -22.74 -4.03
N GLU A 203 -12.01 -22.60 -2.70
CA GLU A 203 -11.83 -23.71 -1.76
C GLU A 203 -12.77 -24.88 -2.09
N VAL A 204 -14.03 -24.62 -2.42
CA VAL A 204 -14.98 -25.67 -2.83
C VAL A 204 -14.52 -26.32 -4.14
N MET A 205 -14.17 -25.51 -5.14
CA MET A 205 -13.77 -26.04 -6.45
C MET A 205 -12.49 -26.89 -6.38
N ARG A 206 -11.52 -26.52 -5.55
CA ARG A 206 -10.30 -27.32 -5.30
C ARG A 206 -10.56 -28.69 -4.70
N ARG A 207 -11.71 -28.88 -4.04
CA ARG A 207 -12.11 -30.18 -3.48
C ARG A 207 -12.83 -31.06 -4.50
N ILE A 208 -13.29 -30.46 -5.60
CA ILE A 208 -14.02 -31.14 -6.67
C ILE A 208 -13.08 -31.61 -7.79
N ILE A 209 -12.08 -30.78 -8.12
CA ILE A 209 -11.09 -31.02 -9.19
C ILE A 209 -9.93 -31.87 -8.66
#